data_AF-A0A3N5SBB1-F1
#
_entry.id   AF-A0A3N5SBB1-F1
#
_cell.length_a   1.000
_cell.length_b   1.000
_cell.length_c   1.000
_cell.angle_alpha   90.00
_cell.angle_beta   90.00
_cell.angle_gamma   90.00
#
_symmetry.space_group_name_H-M   'P 1'
#
loop_
_entity.id
_entity.type
_entity.pdbx_description
1 polymer ?
#
loop_
_entity_poly.entity_id
_entity_poly.type
_entity_poly.pdbx_seq_one_letter_code
_entity_poly.pdbx_strand_id
1 'polypeptide(L)'
;MQLYGIHQKPYPLRNIMTTQSKPLASTPPMGWNSWNTFGHHVEEALIRDTADALVSSGLKDHGYEYIVIDDCWSIKDRRDGNGDLIPDPDKFPNGVKALADYVHSKGFKLGIYSDAAEKTCAGYPGSLGFEDQDAQLWASWGIDFLKYDYCHAPLFDQAVAIERYTRMGEAL
;
A
#
# COMPACT_ATOMS: atom_id res chain seq x y z
N MET A 1 -31.18 4.28 -43.07
CA MET A 1 -29.76 4.56 -42.78
C MET A 1 -29.42 3.90 -41.45
N GLN A 2 -28.38 3.08 -41.44
CA GLN A 2 -28.12 1.97 -40.51
C GLN A 2 -27.94 2.38 -39.04
N LEU A 3 -28.56 1.63 -38.12
CA LEU A 3 -28.21 1.61 -36.69
C LEU A 3 -26.94 0.76 -36.53
N TYR A 4 -25.86 1.35 -36.04
CA TYR A 4 -24.62 0.65 -35.72
C TYR A 4 -24.77 -0.07 -34.37
N GLY A 5 -24.85 -1.39 -34.41
CA GLY A 5 -24.77 -2.26 -33.24
C GLY A 5 -23.33 -2.35 -32.72
N ILE A 6 -23.15 -2.01 -31.46
CA ILE A 6 -21.92 -2.28 -30.70
C ILE A 6 -21.85 -3.77 -30.36
N HIS A 7 -21.02 -4.51 -31.10
CA HIS A 7 -20.61 -5.87 -30.76
C HIS A 7 -19.64 -5.83 -29.57
N GLN A 8 -20.13 -6.11 -28.36
CA GLN A 8 -19.27 -6.53 -27.26
C GLN A 8 -18.79 -7.96 -27.55
N LYS A 9 -17.49 -8.13 -27.80
CA LYS A 9 -16.90 -9.48 -27.82
C LYS A 9 -16.82 -9.99 -26.38
N PRO A 10 -17.32 -11.19 -26.06
CA PRO A 10 -17.12 -11.77 -24.74
C PRO A 10 -15.64 -12.12 -24.57
N TYR A 11 -15.02 -11.60 -23.52
CA TYR A 11 -13.70 -12.07 -23.08
C TYR A 11 -13.83 -13.52 -22.60
N PRO A 12 -12.92 -14.44 -22.98
CA PRO A 12 -12.99 -15.81 -22.52
C PRO A 12 -12.70 -15.85 -21.02
N LEU A 13 -13.69 -16.28 -20.22
CA LEU A 13 -13.50 -16.62 -18.82
C LEU A 13 -12.50 -17.77 -18.75
N ARG A 14 -11.25 -17.48 -18.36
CA ARG A 14 -10.31 -18.52 -17.93
C ARG A 14 -10.88 -19.12 -16.64
N ASN A 15 -11.14 -20.43 -16.65
CA ASN A 15 -11.38 -21.21 -15.45
C ASN A 15 -10.10 -21.22 -14.61
N ILE A 16 -9.94 -20.22 -13.75
CA ILE A 16 -8.96 -20.23 -12.68
C ILE A 16 -9.52 -21.22 -11.64
N MET A 17 -8.87 -22.37 -11.50
CA MET A 17 -9.08 -23.21 -10.32
C MET A 17 -8.59 -22.41 -9.11
N THR A 18 -9.49 -21.66 -8.48
CA THR A 18 -9.20 -20.91 -7.27
C THR A 18 -9.00 -21.93 -6.15
N THR A 19 -7.76 -22.16 -5.74
CA THR A 19 -7.49 -22.57 -4.36
C THR A 19 -8.22 -21.55 -3.48
N GLN A 20 -9.21 -21.97 -2.69
CA GLN A 20 -9.89 -21.05 -1.78
C GLN A 20 -8.88 -20.54 -0.76
N SER A 21 -8.27 -19.39 -1.05
CA SER A 21 -7.51 -18.62 -0.08
C SER A 21 -8.48 -18.19 1.00
N LYS A 22 -8.14 -18.46 2.27
CA LYS A 22 -8.88 -17.92 3.40
C LYS A 22 -8.97 -16.39 3.22
N PRO A 23 -10.16 -15.77 3.35
CA PRO A 23 -10.28 -14.32 3.20
C PRO A 23 -9.36 -13.62 4.20
N LEU A 24 -8.54 -12.67 3.72
CA LEU A 24 -7.53 -11.97 4.52
C LEU A 24 -8.14 -11.05 5.59
N ALA A 25 -9.32 -10.48 5.32
CA ALA A 25 -10.04 -9.56 6.21
C ALA A 25 -11.50 -10.02 6.39
N SER A 26 -11.71 -11.08 7.17
CA SER A 26 -13.07 -11.60 7.47
C SER A 26 -13.90 -10.66 8.36
N THR A 27 -13.25 -9.69 9.00
CA THR A 27 -13.85 -8.55 9.71
C THR A 27 -13.17 -7.26 9.22
N PRO A 28 -13.81 -6.08 9.37
CA PRO A 28 -13.14 -4.82 9.04
C PRO A 28 -11.79 -4.70 9.75
N PRO A 29 -10.70 -4.31 9.04
CA PRO A 29 -9.40 -4.14 9.66
C PRO A 29 -9.45 -2.99 10.67
N MET A 30 -8.84 -3.20 11.83
CA MET A 30 -8.73 -2.21 12.89
C MET A 30 -7.27 -1.85 13.12
N GLY A 31 -6.97 -0.57 13.30
CA GLY A 31 -5.60 -0.11 13.39
C GLY A 31 -5.47 1.39 13.48
N TRP A 32 -4.28 1.87 13.17
CA TRP A 32 -3.91 3.27 13.18
C TRP A 32 -3.18 3.63 11.88
N ASN A 33 -3.30 4.89 11.45
CA ASN A 33 -2.63 5.43 10.28
C ASN A 33 -1.97 6.78 10.63
N SER A 34 -0.77 7.03 10.09
CA SER A 34 0.05 8.19 10.46
C SER A 34 -0.49 9.54 10.00
N TRP A 35 -1.33 9.59 8.97
CA TRP A 35 -1.61 10.81 8.22
C TRP A 35 -2.28 11.92 9.03
N ASN A 36 -3.40 11.61 9.69
CA ASN A 36 -4.27 12.64 10.28
C ASN A 36 -3.60 13.48 11.38
N THR A 37 -2.55 12.96 12.02
CA THR A 37 -1.82 13.68 13.07
C THR A 37 -0.46 14.16 12.58
N PHE A 38 0.26 13.35 11.80
CA PHE A 38 1.67 13.59 11.52
C PHE A 38 1.95 14.03 10.09
N GLY A 39 1.05 13.78 9.13
CA GLY A 39 1.20 14.18 7.73
C GLY A 39 2.59 13.80 7.17
N HIS A 40 3.33 14.82 6.72
CA HIS A 40 4.68 14.66 6.14
C HIS A 40 5.77 14.23 7.15
N HIS A 41 5.50 14.31 8.46
CA HIS A 41 6.45 14.05 9.54
C HIS A 41 6.42 12.60 10.03
N VAL A 42 6.15 11.65 9.12
CA VAL A 42 6.24 10.22 9.42
C VAL A 42 7.70 9.75 9.39
N GLU A 43 8.14 9.06 10.44
CA GLU A 43 9.52 8.55 10.59
C GLU A 43 9.54 7.27 11.45
N GLU A 44 10.65 6.54 11.41
CA GLU A 44 10.80 5.24 12.07
C GLU A 44 10.55 5.32 13.58
N ALA A 45 11.12 6.32 14.26
CA ALA A 45 10.96 6.50 15.70
C ALA A 45 9.48 6.68 16.08
N LEU A 46 8.76 7.53 15.35
CA LEU A 46 7.32 7.74 15.54
C LEU A 46 6.51 6.45 15.44
N ILE A 47 6.80 5.61 14.43
CA ILE A 47 6.07 4.35 14.23
C ILE A 47 6.36 3.36 15.36
N ARG A 48 7.62 3.29 15.84
CA ARG A 48 8.00 2.46 16.98
C ARG A 48 7.29 2.92 18.26
N ASP A 49 7.32 4.22 18.56
CA ASP A 49 6.67 4.81 19.72
C ASP A 49 5.14 4.60 19.66
N THR A 50 4.55 4.69 18.47
CA THR A 50 3.12 4.40 18.26
C THR A 50 2.79 2.93 18.55
N ALA A 51 3.62 1.99 18.09
CA ALA A 51 3.43 0.57 18.41
C ALA A 51 3.48 0.32 19.92
N ASP A 52 4.44 0.91 20.63
CA ASP A 52 4.55 0.80 22.08
C ASP A 52 3.35 1.45 22.81
N ALA A 53 2.89 2.60 22.34
CA ALA A 53 1.71 3.27 22.88
C ALA A 53 0.43 2.43 22.70
N LEU A 54 0.23 1.80 21.54
CA LEU A 54 -0.93 0.93 21.28
C LEU A 54 -0.92 -0.33 22.16
N VAL A 55 0.26 -0.87 22.49
CA VAL A 55 0.38 -1.95 23.49
C VAL A 55 0.04 -1.43 24.88
N SER A 56 0.73 -0.38 25.33
CA SER A 56 0.63 0.13 26.70
C SER A 56 -0.76 0.67 27.06
N SER A 57 -1.49 1.20 26.08
CA SER A 57 -2.87 1.68 26.24
C SER A 57 -3.92 0.56 26.26
N GLY A 58 -3.54 -0.68 25.95
CA GLY A 58 -4.46 -1.82 25.83
C GLY A 58 -5.25 -1.87 24.52
N LEU A 59 -5.05 -0.92 23.59
CA LEU A 59 -5.77 -0.91 22.31
C LEU A 59 -5.46 -2.14 21.46
N LYS A 60 -4.25 -2.68 21.54
CA LYS A 60 -3.90 -3.96 20.93
C LYS A 60 -4.86 -5.08 21.35
N ASP A 61 -5.16 -5.17 22.64
CA ASP A 61 -6.04 -6.21 23.20
C ASP A 61 -7.51 -5.99 22.83
N HIS A 62 -7.85 -4.82 22.29
CA HIS A 62 -9.16 -4.46 21.75
C HIS A 62 -9.24 -4.55 20.22
N GLY A 63 -8.31 -5.26 19.59
CA GLY A 63 -8.36 -5.62 18.17
C GLY A 63 -7.66 -4.64 17.24
N TYR A 64 -6.92 -3.65 17.74
CA TYR A 64 -6.05 -2.85 16.88
C TYR A 64 -4.87 -3.72 16.44
N GLU A 65 -4.78 -3.98 15.13
CA GLU A 65 -3.82 -4.91 14.55
C GLU A 65 -2.89 -4.25 13.54
N TYR A 66 -3.33 -3.22 12.84
CA TYR A 66 -2.56 -2.58 11.76
C TYR A 66 -1.96 -1.23 12.20
N ILE A 67 -0.70 -1.00 11.84
CA ILE A 67 -0.05 0.31 11.91
C ILE A 67 0.35 0.67 10.48
N VAL A 68 -0.28 1.69 9.89
CA VAL A 68 -0.11 2.04 8.48
C VAL A 68 0.71 3.32 8.34
N ILE A 69 1.86 3.20 7.68
CA ILE A 69 2.68 4.33 7.23
C ILE A 69 1.99 4.94 6.01
N ASP A 70 1.58 6.19 6.11
CA ASP A 70 0.96 6.93 5.00
C ASP A 70 2.01 7.59 4.08
N ASP A 71 1.60 8.53 3.24
CA ASP A 71 2.46 9.21 2.26
C ASP A 71 3.73 9.82 2.89
N CYS A 72 4.67 10.22 2.04
CA CYS A 72 5.91 10.92 2.38
C CYS A 72 6.98 10.09 3.10
N TRP A 73 6.91 8.76 3.02
CA TRP A 73 7.89 7.87 3.63
C TRP A 73 9.16 7.67 2.77
N SER A 74 9.05 7.84 1.45
CA SER A 74 10.12 7.61 0.48
C SER A 74 10.88 8.89 0.13
N ILE A 75 11.98 8.76 -0.61
CA ILE A 75 12.63 9.90 -1.27
C ILE A 75 11.69 10.50 -2.33
N LYS A 76 11.53 11.82 -2.32
CA LYS A 76 10.50 12.52 -3.10
C LYS A 76 10.73 12.56 -4.62
N ASP A 77 11.98 12.63 -5.03
CA ASP A 77 12.34 13.05 -6.39
C ASP A 77 12.83 11.92 -7.30
N ARG A 78 13.04 10.72 -6.77
CA ARG A 78 13.60 9.61 -7.55
C ARG A 78 13.30 8.22 -6.96
N ARG A 79 13.44 7.23 -7.83
CA ARG A 79 13.69 5.83 -7.49
C ARG A 79 15.20 5.57 -7.54
N ASP A 80 15.66 4.42 -7.08
CA ASP A 80 17.08 4.06 -7.19
C ASP A 80 17.47 3.66 -8.62
N GLY A 81 18.73 3.24 -8.81
CA GLY A 81 19.23 2.83 -10.13
C GLY A 81 18.58 1.55 -10.68
N ASN A 82 17.90 0.76 -9.85
CA ASN A 82 17.15 -0.43 -10.24
C ASN A 82 15.66 -0.13 -10.46
N GLY A 83 15.20 1.09 -10.16
CA GLY A 83 13.80 1.49 -10.22
C GLY A 83 13.03 1.26 -8.92
N ASP A 84 13.69 0.89 -7.82
CA ASP A 84 13.03 0.64 -6.54
C ASP A 84 12.69 1.95 -5.81
N LEU A 85 11.59 1.92 -5.06
CA LEU A 85 11.27 2.97 -4.10
C LEU A 85 12.33 3.00 -2.99
N ILE A 86 12.82 4.19 -2.65
CA ILE A 86 13.84 4.38 -1.62
C ILE A 86 13.15 4.92 -0.37
N PRO A 87 13.14 4.20 0.78
CA PRO A 87 12.78 4.82 2.05
C PRO A 87 13.70 6.01 2.33
N ASP A 88 13.14 7.14 2.74
CA ASP A 88 13.96 8.30 3.09
C ASP A 88 14.91 7.93 4.24
N PRO A 89 16.24 7.94 4.05
CA PRO A 89 17.20 7.46 5.05
C PRO A 89 17.27 8.38 6.28
N ASP A 90 16.83 9.64 6.17
CA ASP A 90 16.76 10.55 7.32
C ASP A 90 15.56 10.18 8.21
N LYS A 91 14.47 9.68 7.61
CA LYS A 91 13.24 9.26 8.32
C LYS A 91 13.30 7.81 8.77
N PHE A 92 13.91 6.94 7.97
CA PHE A 92 13.98 5.48 8.17
C PHE A 92 15.44 5.02 8.13
N PRO A 93 16.28 5.43 9.09
CA PRO A 93 17.72 5.17 9.07
C PRO A 93 18.07 3.68 9.13
N ASN A 94 17.18 2.82 9.66
CA ASN A 94 17.37 1.36 9.67
C ASN A 94 16.61 0.65 8.54
N GLY A 95 15.92 1.41 7.68
CA GLY A 95 15.07 0.89 6.61
C GLY A 95 13.75 0.31 7.08
N VAL A 96 12.83 0.13 6.13
CA VAL A 96 11.45 -0.32 6.40
C VAL A 96 11.39 -1.75 6.91
N LYS A 97 12.28 -2.65 6.44
CA LYS A 97 12.31 -4.04 6.93
C LYS A 97 12.59 -4.12 8.44
N ALA A 98 13.57 -3.37 8.94
CA ALA A 98 13.89 -3.38 10.37
C ALA A 98 12.74 -2.80 11.22
N LEU A 99 11.96 -1.89 10.66
CA LEU A 99 10.74 -1.37 11.27
C LEU A 99 9.62 -2.43 11.26
N ALA A 100 9.41 -3.13 10.14
CA ALA A 100 8.45 -4.23 10.04
C ALA A 100 8.74 -5.32 11.08
N ASP A 101 9.99 -5.78 11.15
CA ASP A 101 10.43 -6.79 12.13
C ASP A 101 10.11 -6.34 13.57
N TYR A 102 10.26 -5.04 13.88
CA TYR A 102 9.90 -4.49 15.19
C TYR A 102 8.39 -4.49 15.43
N VAL A 103 7.60 -3.98 14.49
CA VAL A 103 6.14 -3.91 14.57
C VAL A 103 5.55 -5.32 14.73
N HIS A 104 6.07 -6.30 13.99
CA HIS A 104 5.73 -7.71 14.13
C HIS A 104 6.09 -8.27 15.50
N SER A 105 7.24 -7.90 16.07
CA SER A 105 7.64 -8.32 17.43
C SER A 105 6.68 -7.83 18.52
N LYS A 106 5.95 -6.74 18.25
CA LYS A 106 4.88 -6.21 19.12
C LYS A 106 3.52 -6.84 18.84
N GLY A 107 3.44 -7.74 17.86
CA GLY A 107 2.22 -8.45 17.48
C GLY A 107 1.24 -7.61 16.65
N PHE A 108 1.74 -6.60 15.94
CA PHE A 108 0.98 -5.84 14.94
C PHE A 108 1.41 -6.22 13.52
N LYS A 109 0.68 -5.70 12.54
CA LYS A 109 0.93 -5.77 11.10
C LYS A 109 1.33 -4.39 10.60
N LEU A 110 2.34 -4.31 9.74
CA LEU A 110 2.82 -3.03 9.18
C LEU A 110 2.19 -2.79 7.81
N GLY A 111 1.56 -1.63 7.64
CA GLY A 111 1.07 -1.16 6.36
C GLY A 111 1.94 -0.07 5.74
N ILE A 112 1.88 0.04 4.42
CA ILE A 112 2.55 1.08 3.63
C ILE A 112 1.56 1.76 2.68
N TYR A 113 1.99 2.85 2.06
CA TYR A 113 1.21 3.66 1.14
C TYR A 113 1.90 3.82 -0.21
N SER A 114 1.10 3.77 -1.28
CA SER A 114 1.47 4.24 -2.61
C SER A 114 0.22 4.72 -3.37
N ASP A 115 0.38 5.00 -4.66
CA ASP A 115 -0.65 5.57 -5.54
C ASP A 115 -0.66 4.86 -6.90
N ALA A 116 -1.86 4.67 -7.46
CA ALA A 116 -2.10 4.18 -8.82
C ALA A 116 -1.81 5.22 -9.92
N ALA A 117 -0.78 6.04 -9.71
CA ALA A 117 -0.28 7.04 -10.63
C ALA A 117 1.25 7.15 -10.55
N GLU A 118 1.83 8.01 -11.39
CA GLU A 118 3.29 8.26 -11.38
C GLU A 118 3.76 8.94 -10.09
N LYS A 119 2.85 9.66 -9.43
CA LYS A 119 3.11 10.40 -8.20
C LYS A 119 2.02 10.15 -7.19
N THR A 120 2.40 10.11 -5.91
CA THR A 120 1.46 10.15 -4.80
C THR A 120 0.80 11.51 -4.66
N CYS A 121 -0.25 11.60 -3.83
CA CYS A 121 -0.92 12.87 -3.52
C CYS A 121 0.05 13.97 -3.04
N ALA A 122 1.10 13.64 -2.27
CA ALA A 122 2.12 14.59 -1.82
C ALA A 122 3.28 14.80 -2.82
N GLY A 123 3.22 14.16 -3.99
CA GLY A 123 4.19 14.30 -5.06
C GLY A 123 5.44 13.42 -4.93
N TYR A 124 5.40 12.34 -4.15
CA TYR A 124 6.45 11.32 -4.07
C TYR A 124 6.26 10.31 -5.21
N PRO A 125 7.25 9.45 -5.54
CA PRO A 125 7.06 8.44 -6.58
C PRO A 125 5.89 7.50 -6.25
N GLY A 126 4.92 7.40 -7.16
CA GLY A 126 3.83 6.41 -7.11
C GLY A 126 4.19 5.13 -7.86
N SER A 127 3.27 4.17 -7.94
CA SER A 127 3.56 2.79 -8.40
C SER A 127 3.05 2.45 -9.80
N LEU A 128 2.42 3.38 -10.53
CA LEU A 128 1.93 3.10 -11.87
C LEU A 128 3.07 2.62 -12.79
N GLY A 129 2.93 1.42 -13.36
CA GLY A 129 3.93 0.78 -14.23
C GLY A 129 5.08 0.08 -13.51
N PHE A 130 5.12 0.12 -12.18
CA PHE A 130 6.11 -0.56 -11.32
C PHE A 130 5.45 -1.56 -10.37
N GLU A 131 4.22 -1.99 -10.63
CA GLU A 131 3.39 -2.69 -9.64
C GLU A 131 4.02 -4.00 -9.14
N ASP A 132 4.54 -4.84 -10.03
CA ASP A 132 5.21 -6.10 -9.63
C ASP A 132 6.48 -5.85 -8.81
N GLN A 133 7.24 -4.83 -9.19
CA GLN A 133 8.49 -4.49 -8.54
C GLN A 133 8.24 -3.92 -7.14
N ASP A 134 7.31 -2.98 -7.02
CA ASP A 134 6.95 -2.37 -5.75
C ASP A 134 6.29 -3.40 -4.81
N ALA A 135 5.43 -4.29 -5.33
CA ALA A 135 4.84 -5.39 -4.55
C ALA A 135 5.91 -6.35 -4.02
N GLN A 136 6.87 -6.76 -4.86
CA GLN A 136 8.00 -7.60 -4.43
C GLN A 136 8.88 -6.91 -3.40
N LEU A 137 9.13 -5.61 -3.56
CA LEU A 137 9.89 -4.81 -2.62
C LEU A 137 9.21 -4.77 -1.25
N TRP A 138 7.90 -4.49 -1.20
CA TRP A 138 7.13 -4.48 0.04
C TRP A 138 7.05 -5.87 0.70
N ALA A 139 6.88 -6.93 -0.10
CA ALA A 139 6.95 -8.30 0.39
C ALA A 139 8.33 -8.62 1.00
N SER A 140 9.42 -8.15 0.37
CA SER A 140 10.79 -8.34 0.88
C SER A 140 11.04 -7.62 2.22
N TRP A 141 10.29 -6.56 2.49
CA TRP A 141 10.32 -5.83 3.76
C TRP A 141 9.37 -6.40 4.82
N GLY A 142 8.44 -7.28 4.44
CA GLY A 142 7.44 -7.83 5.35
C GLY A 142 6.23 -6.91 5.59
N ILE A 143 5.82 -6.13 4.58
CA ILE A 143 4.58 -5.34 4.64
C ILE A 143 3.35 -6.26 4.59
N ASP A 144 2.35 -5.96 5.40
CA ASP A 144 1.11 -6.73 5.56
C ASP A 144 -0.13 -6.06 4.95
N PHE A 145 -0.03 -4.77 4.61
CA PHE A 145 -1.16 -3.95 4.17
C PHE A 145 -0.69 -2.85 3.22
N LEU A 146 -1.42 -2.65 2.11
CA LEU A 146 -1.21 -1.52 1.21
C LEU A 146 -2.43 -0.60 1.23
N LYS A 147 -2.22 0.68 1.55
CA LYS A 147 -3.14 1.75 1.18
C LYS A 147 -2.74 2.23 -0.23
N TYR A 148 -3.66 2.12 -1.20
CA TYR A 148 -3.37 2.45 -2.59
C TYR A 148 -4.29 3.56 -3.10
N ASP A 149 -3.72 4.74 -3.29
CA ASP A 149 -4.43 5.97 -3.63
C ASP A 149 -4.66 6.12 -5.15
N TYR A 150 -5.27 7.23 -5.54
CA TYR A 150 -5.62 7.53 -6.93
C TYR A 150 -5.38 8.99 -7.32
N CYS A 151 -4.49 9.70 -6.63
CA CYS A 151 -4.14 11.08 -6.99
C CYS A 151 -3.41 11.09 -8.33
N HIS A 152 -3.54 12.19 -9.08
CA HIS A 152 -2.89 12.34 -10.40
C HIS A 152 -3.30 11.30 -11.47
N ALA A 153 -4.18 10.36 -11.17
CA ALA A 153 -4.80 9.46 -12.14
C ALA A 153 -6.00 10.12 -12.85
N PRO A 154 -6.41 9.62 -14.03
CA PRO A 154 -7.56 10.16 -14.75
C PRO A 154 -8.85 10.12 -13.91
N LEU A 155 -9.47 11.30 -13.75
CA LEU A 155 -10.77 11.42 -13.06
C LEU A 155 -11.92 11.01 -13.99
N PHE A 156 -13.00 10.51 -13.39
CA PHE A 156 -14.25 10.13 -14.09
C PHE A 156 -14.11 9.01 -15.13
N ASP A 157 -13.02 8.25 -15.11
CA ASP A 157 -12.84 7.04 -15.91
C ASP A 157 -12.80 5.80 -15.00
N GLN A 158 -13.97 5.19 -14.81
CA GLN A 158 -14.12 4.00 -13.97
C GLN A 158 -13.38 2.79 -14.53
N ALA A 159 -13.30 2.65 -15.86
CA ALA A 159 -12.65 1.50 -16.48
C ALA A 159 -11.15 1.51 -16.21
N VAL A 160 -10.51 2.67 -16.37
CA VAL A 160 -9.09 2.85 -16.04
C VAL A 160 -8.82 2.65 -14.55
N ALA A 161 -9.71 3.12 -13.67
CA ALA A 161 -9.57 2.88 -12.23
C ALA A 161 -9.59 1.39 -11.90
N ILE A 162 -10.58 0.66 -12.42
CA ILE A 162 -10.68 -0.80 -12.23
C ILE A 162 -9.42 -1.49 -12.75
N GLU A 163 -8.94 -1.12 -13.95
CA GLU A 163 -7.73 -1.70 -14.54
C GLU A 163 -6.50 -1.50 -13.64
N ARG A 164 -6.24 -0.27 -13.20
CA ARG A 164 -5.06 0.05 -12.38
C ARG A 164 -5.10 -0.60 -10.99
N TYR A 165 -6.25 -0.59 -10.33
CA TYR A 165 -6.41 -1.29 -9.05
C TYR A 165 -6.29 -2.81 -9.21
N THR A 166 -6.85 -3.37 -10.29
CA THR A 166 -6.70 -4.81 -10.60
C THR A 166 -5.23 -5.15 -10.82
N ARG A 167 -4.49 -4.33 -11.55
CA ARG A 167 -3.07 -4.55 -11.85
C ARG A 167 -2.20 -4.65 -10.59
N MET A 168 -2.41 -3.76 -9.61
CA MET A 168 -1.74 -3.84 -8.32
C MET A 168 -2.25 -5.01 -7.48
N GLY A 169 -3.55 -5.29 -7.51
CA GLY A 169 -4.13 -6.44 -6.81
C GLY A 169 -3.62 -7.79 -7.30
N GLU A 170 -3.25 -7.91 -8.58
CA GLU A 170 -2.62 -9.11 -9.15
C GLU A 170 -1.12 -9.23 -8.83
N ALA A 171 -0.46 -8.10 -8.52
CA ALA A 171 0.96 -8.06 -8.17
C ALA A 171 1.23 -8.47 -6.70
N LEU A 172 0.24 -8.33 -5.82
CA LEU A 172 0.26 -8.67 -4.39
C LEU A 172 -0.13 -10.13 -4.14
#